data_AF-A0A936HBR3-F1
#
_entry.id   AF-A0A936HBR3-F1
#
_cell.length_a   1.000
_cell.length_b   1.000
_cell.length_c   1.000
_cell.angle_alpha   90.00
_cell.angle_beta   90.00
_cell.angle_gamma   90.00
#
_symmetry.space_group_name_H-M   'P 1'
#
loop_
_entity.id
_entity.type
_entity.pdbx_description
1 polymer ?
#
loop_
_entity_poly.entity_id
_entity_poly.type
_entity_poly.pdbx_seq_one_letter_code
_entity_poly.pdbx_strand_id
1 'polypeptide(L)'
;MLAEGAGFVYGELYAVDRNALEALDRIEGHCPDDPGASLYERRPLSVCSFADGSTVTAWGYVYRRDLGGARPILGGDYRRDRADRAGPLQWYLAYGSNLHSVRLLKRFGHEHVAFVETGFLDGYELRFNKRAGDGACANLTFQGADHRCPVAAYRVSVEDLRRLDYYEGEPDHYVRLGLPFNRADGGLALGHAYLAAPERLTDDGAPDPAYLRHLREGYREHGFDAGTLPDL
;
A
#
# COMPACT_ATOMS: atom_id res chain seq x y z
N MET A 1 -9.48 -8.04 13.66
CA MET A 1 -9.02 -7.89 15.05
C MET A 1 -7.52 -8.08 15.05
N LEU A 2 -6.78 -7.21 15.73
CA LEU A 2 -5.37 -7.44 16.01
C LEU A 2 -5.28 -8.41 17.20
N ALA A 3 -4.44 -9.42 17.10
CA ALA A 3 -4.21 -10.41 18.15
C ALA A 3 -2.70 -10.61 18.35
N GLU A 4 -2.31 -11.17 19.49
CA GLU A 4 -0.91 -11.52 19.72
C GLU A 4 -0.44 -12.61 18.76
N GLY A 5 0.77 -12.43 18.22
CA GLY A 5 1.36 -13.33 17.25
C GLY A 5 2.66 -12.78 16.68
N ALA A 6 3.24 -13.51 15.74
CA ALA A 6 4.42 -13.10 15.00
C ALA A 6 4.04 -12.47 13.65
N GLY A 7 4.88 -11.54 13.18
CA GLY A 7 4.72 -10.86 11.89
C GLY A 7 4.28 -9.41 12.03
N PHE A 8 4.12 -8.75 10.89
CA PHE A 8 3.68 -7.37 10.80
C PHE A 8 2.18 -7.28 10.54
N VAL A 9 1.57 -6.22 11.04
CA VAL A 9 0.20 -5.82 10.69
C VAL A 9 0.27 -4.43 10.08
N TYR A 10 -0.38 -4.27 8.93
CA TYR A 10 -0.38 -3.04 8.17
C TYR A 10 -1.67 -2.27 8.44
N GLY A 11 -1.54 -0.97 8.65
CA GLY A 11 -2.65 -0.12 9.02
C GLY A 11 -2.31 1.36 8.88
N GLU A 12 -3.22 2.19 9.35
CA GLU A 12 -3.10 3.64 9.29
C GLU A 12 -2.79 4.19 10.68
N LEU A 13 -1.99 5.24 10.72
CA LEU A 13 -1.64 5.96 11.94
C LEU A 13 -2.38 7.30 11.97
N TYR A 14 -3.05 7.60 13.08
CA TYR A 14 -3.79 8.84 13.27
C TYR A 14 -3.34 9.56 14.53
N ALA A 15 -3.22 10.88 14.44
CA ALA A 15 -3.17 11.74 15.62
C ALA A 15 -4.61 11.93 16.14
N VAL A 16 -4.84 11.55 17.40
CA VAL A 16 -6.14 11.68 18.05
C VAL A 16 -5.98 12.45 19.36
N ASP A 17 -6.97 13.28 19.68
CA ASP A 17 -7.03 13.93 20.99
C ASP A 17 -7.55 12.96 22.06
N ARG A 18 -7.54 13.42 23.32
CA ARG A 18 -8.01 12.61 24.45
C ARG A 18 -9.48 12.21 24.34
N ASN A 19 -10.34 13.10 23.85
CA ASN A 19 -11.77 12.84 23.77
C ASN A 19 -12.08 11.77 22.70
N ALA A 20 -11.40 11.84 21.56
CA ALA A 20 -11.46 10.82 20.52
C ALA A 20 -10.93 9.48 21.04
N LEU A 21 -9.83 9.50 21.80
CA LEU A 21 -9.25 8.30 22.38
C LEU A 21 -10.20 7.63 23.39
N GLU A 22 -10.86 8.40 24.26
CA GLU A 22 -11.90 7.90 25.18
C GLU A 22 -13.14 7.38 24.44
N ALA A 23 -13.49 7.96 23.30
CA ALA A 23 -14.56 7.45 22.45
C ALA A 23 -14.20 6.11 21.82
N LEU A 24 -12.96 5.96 21.35
CA LEU A 24 -12.44 4.68 20.84
C LEU A 24 -12.43 3.61 21.93
N ASP A 25 -12.03 3.95 23.17
CA ASP A 25 -12.09 3.01 24.30
C ASP A 25 -13.49 2.43 24.48
N ARG A 26 -14.53 3.27 24.42
CA ARG A 26 -15.93 2.81 24.53
C ARG A 26 -16.35 1.92 23.36
N ILE A 27 -15.97 2.28 22.13
CA ILE A 27 -16.30 1.50 20.92
C ILE A 27 -15.66 0.12 20.98
N GLU A 28 -14.38 0.06 21.37
CA GLU A 28 -13.60 -1.17 21.43
C GLU A 28 -13.85 -1.96 22.73
N GLY A 29 -14.71 -1.45 23.62
CA GLY A 29 -14.97 -2.08 24.92
C GLY A 29 -13.71 -2.22 25.77
N HIS A 30 -12.82 -1.24 25.71
CA HIS A 30 -11.67 -1.12 26.59
C HIS A 30 -12.08 -0.48 27.91
N CYS A 31 -11.95 -1.22 29.01
CA CYS A 31 -12.18 -0.74 30.37
C CYS A 31 -10.84 -0.61 31.12
N PRO A 32 -10.34 0.61 31.35
CA PRO A 32 -9.09 0.82 32.10
C PRO A 32 -9.17 0.33 33.55
N ASP A 33 -10.32 0.53 34.19
CA ASP A 33 -10.55 0.21 35.61
C ASP A 33 -10.89 -1.26 35.87
N ASP A 34 -11.32 -1.99 34.82
CA ASP A 34 -11.56 -3.43 34.87
C ASP A 34 -11.00 -4.13 33.62
N PRO A 35 -9.68 -4.42 33.61
CA PRO A 35 -9.06 -5.12 32.50
C PRO A 35 -9.68 -6.50 32.21
N GLY A 36 -10.28 -7.17 33.21
CA GLY A 36 -10.92 -8.47 33.04
C GLY A 36 -12.22 -8.41 32.22
N ALA A 37 -12.90 -7.26 32.24
CA ALA A 37 -14.08 -7.00 31.43
C ALA A 37 -13.75 -6.59 29.99
N SER A 38 -12.57 -6.02 29.70
CA SER A 38 -12.28 -5.46 28.38
C SER A 38 -12.33 -6.51 27.26
N LEU A 39 -12.92 -6.13 26.12
CA LEU A 39 -12.87 -6.92 24.88
C LEU A 39 -11.51 -6.75 24.20
N TYR A 40 -11.05 -5.51 24.13
CA TYR A 40 -9.74 -5.14 23.62
C TYR A 40 -8.88 -4.48 24.70
N GLU A 41 -7.59 -4.77 24.67
CA GLU A 41 -6.57 -4.06 25.43
C GLU A 41 -5.99 -2.95 24.58
N ARG A 42 -6.07 -1.71 25.05
CA ARG A 42 -5.28 -0.62 24.50
C ARG A 42 -3.87 -0.67 25.08
N ARG A 43 -2.86 -0.82 24.22
CA ARG A 43 -1.46 -0.86 24.64
C ARG A 43 -0.55 -0.12 23.65
N PRO A 44 0.62 0.35 24.10
CA PRO A 44 1.59 0.95 23.19
C PRO A 44 2.14 -0.11 22.23
N LEU A 45 2.12 0.19 20.93
CA LEU A 45 2.69 -0.62 19.86
C LEU A 45 3.79 0.18 19.16
N SER A 46 4.85 -0.51 18.74
CA SER A 46 5.87 0.05 17.87
C SER A 46 5.36 0.06 16.42
N VAL A 47 5.34 1.22 15.78
CA VAL A 47 4.82 1.41 14.42
C VAL A 47 5.93 1.98 13.55
N CYS A 48 6.28 1.27 12.47
CA CYS A 48 7.21 1.73 11.45
C CYS A 48 6.46 2.40 10.29
N SER A 49 6.86 3.61 9.93
CA SER A 49 6.28 4.40 8.86
C SER A 49 6.83 3.99 7.50
N PHE A 50 5.95 3.72 6.54
CA PHE A 50 6.33 3.53 5.13
C PHE A 50 6.83 4.82 4.46
N ALA A 51 6.51 5.99 5.03
CA ALA A 51 6.80 7.26 4.38
C ALA A 51 8.29 7.61 4.46
N ASP A 52 8.92 7.28 5.60
CA ASP A 52 10.28 7.72 5.95
C ASP A 52 11.07 6.67 6.75
N GLY A 53 10.49 5.50 7.05
CA GLY A 53 11.12 4.47 7.86
C GLY A 53 11.24 4.81 9.35
N SER A 54 10.68 5.94 9.79
CA SER A 54 10.69 6.31 11.20
C SER A 54 9.84 5.34 12.02
N THR A 55 10.27 5.07 13.26
CA THR A 55 9.50 4.27 14.20
C THR A 55 8.96 5.15 15.30
N VAL A 56 7.67 5.02 15.58
CA VAL A 56 6.97 5.73 16.64
C VAL A 56 6.20 4.77 17.53
N THR A 57 5.96 5.17 18.77
CA THR A 57 5.04 4.44 19.65
C THR A 57 3.64 5.01 19.49
N ALA A 58 2.67 4.15 19.17
CA ALA A 58 1.26 4.52 19.04
C ALA A 58 0.37 3.60 19.86
N TRP A 59 -0.81 4.09 20.27
CA TRP A 59 -1.81 3.23 20.91
C TRP A 59 -2.46 2.32 19.88
N GLY A 60 -2.56 1.02 20.19
CA GLY A 60 -3.33 0.06 19.41
C GLY A 60 -4.21 -0.81 20.30
N TYR A 61 -5.32 -1.28 19.74
CA TYR A 61 -6.28 -2.16 20.41
C TYR A 61 -6.02 -3.61 20.00
N VAL A 62 -5.67 -4.45 20.97
CA VAL A 62 -5.39 -5.87 20.77
C VAL A 62 -6.49 -6.69 21.43
N TYR A 63 -7.10 -7.59 20.67
CA TYR A 63 -8.19 -8.43 21.14
C TYR A 63 -7.69 -9.44 22.18
N ARG A 64 -8.39 -9.54 23.31
CA ARG A 64 -7.97 -10.36 24.46
C ARG A 64 -8.76 -11.64 24.70
N ARG A 65 -9.89 -11.80 24.01
CA ARG A 65 -10.72 -12.99 24.21
C ARG A 65 -10.26 -14.11 23.28
N ASP A 66 -10.81 -15.29 23.51
CA ASP A 66 -10.62 -16.41 22.61
C ASP A 66 -11.01 -16.00 21.18
N LEU A 67 -10.09 -16.22 20.24
CA LEU A 67 -10.28 -15.95 18.82
C LEU A 67 -11.30 -16.94 18.21
N GLY A 68 -11.59 -18.04 18.90
CA GLY A 68 -12.48 -19.09 18.45
C GLY A 68 -12.04 -19.63 17.08
N GLY A 69 -12.96 -19.69 16.13
CA GLY A 69 -12.70 -20.13 14.76
C GLY A 69 -12.22 -19.03 13.80
N ALA A 70 -11.80 -17.86 14.30
CA ALA A 70 -11.38 -16.76 13.44
C ALA A 70 -10.18 -17.14 12.56
N ARG A 71 -10.30 -16.92 11.25
CA ARG A 71 -9.22 -17.19 10.31
C ARG A 71 -8.17 -16.05 10.37
N PRO A 72 -6.87 -16.36 10.46
CA PRO A 72 -5.82 -15.35 10.38
C PRO A 72 -5.77 -14.70 8.99
N ILE A 73 -5.47 -13.41 8.97
CA ILE A 73 -5.16 -12.66 7.75
C ILE A 73 -3.67 -12.82 7.49
N LEU A 74 -3.34 -13.66 6.51
CA LEU A 74 -1.96 -13.90 6.13
C LEU A 74 -1.38 -12.63 5.50
N GLY A 75 -0.20 -12.22 5.96
CA GLY A 75 0.43 -10.97 5.54
C GLY A 75 -0.06 -9.72 6.26
N GLY A 76 -1.01 -9.83 7.21
CA GLY A 76 -1.31 -8.74 8.15
C GLY A 76 -1.97 -7.48 7.57
N ASP A 77 -2.33 -7.47 6.28
CA ASP A 77 -3.06 -6.37 5.64
C ASP A 77 -4.53 -6.77 5.39
N TYR A 78 -5.43 -6.14 6.15
CA TYR A 78 -6.87 -6.34 6.02
C TYR A 78 -7.43 -5.91 4.65
N ARG A 79 -6.95 -4.80 4.10
CA ARG A 79 -7.44 -4.28 2.81
C ARG A 79 -6.97 -5.16 1.67
N ARG A 80 -5.74 -5.67 1.72
CA ARG A 80 -5.23 -6.69 0.77
C ARG A 80 -6.06 -7.96 0.83
N ASP A 81 -6.31 -8.52 2.02
CA ASP A 81 -7.14 -9.74 2.16
C ASP A 81 -8.57 -9.55 1.63
N ARG A 82 -9.15 -8.35 1.81
CA ARG A 82 -10.44 -8.01 1.21
C ARG A 82 -10.37 -7.92 -0.32
N ALA A 83 -9.34 -7.30 -0.87
CA ALA A 83 -9.14 -7.20 -2.31
C ALA A 83 -8.92 -8.60 -2.92
N ASP A 84 -8.15 -9.45 -2.25
CA ASP A 84 -7.87 -10.83 -2.66
C ASP A 84 -9.14 -11.67 -2.76
N ARG A 85 -10.12 -11.41 -1.89
CA ARG A 85 -11.40 -12.13 -1.82
C ARG A 85 -12.49 -11.55 -2.71
N ALA A 86 -12.26 -10.39 -3.34
CA ALA A 86 -13.29 -9.71 -4.13
C ALA A 86 -13.64 -10.45 -5.43
N GLY A 87 -12.75 -11.32 -5.93
CA GLY A 87 -13.01 -12.12 -7.12
C GLY A 87 -11.73 -12.63 -7.80
N PRO A 88 -11.86 -13.34 -8.94
CA PRO A 88 -10.73 -13.92 -9.66
C PRO A 88 -9.86 -12.88 -10.38
N LEU A 89 -10.44 -11.72 -10.67
CA LEU A 89 -9.73 -10.55 -11.18
C LEU A 89 -9.66 -9.50 -10.07
N GLN A 90 -8.51 -8.86 -9.93
CA GLN A 90 -8.21 -7.89 -8.90
C GLN A 90 -7.67 -6.61 -9.55
N TRP A 91 -7.80 -5.48 -8.86
CA TRP A 91 -7.23 -4.22 -9.31
C TRP A 91 -5.76 -4.16 -8.93
N TYR A 92 -4.88 -3.93 -9.89
CA TYR A 92 -3.48 -3.61 -9.67
C TYR A 92 -3.23 -2.14 -10.05
N LEU A 93 -2.67 -1.37 -9.12
CA LEU A 93 -2.48 0.06 -9.24
C LEU A 93 -1.02 0.35 -9.60
N ALA A 94 -0.77 0.61 -10.88
CA ALA A 94 0.53 1.01 -11.36
C ALA A 94 0.70 2.53 -11.23
N TYR A 95 1.80 2.97 -10.62
CA TYR A 95 2.20 4.37 -10.52
C TYR A 95 3.64 4.63 -11.03
N GLY A 96 4.44 3.56 -11.14
CA GLY A 96 5.83 3.58 -11.59
C GLY A 96 6.00 2.99 -12.99
N SER A 97 7.14 2.36 -13.26
CA SER A 97 7.47 1.83 -14.60
C SER A 97 6.48 0.80 -15.19
N ASN A 98 5.65 0.17 -14.37
CA ASN A 98 4.56 -0.72 -14.81
C ASN A 98 3.38 0.04 -15.46
N LEU A 99 3.39 1.38 -15.44
CA LEU A 99 2.46 2.19 -16.22
C LEU A 99 2.62 1.94 -17.74
N HIS A 100 3.84 1.63 -18.19
CA HIS A 100 4.09 1.28 -19.58
C HIS A 100 3.61 -0.15 -19.85
N SER A 101 2.52 -0.25 -20.61
CA SER A 101 1.79 -1.49 -20.90
C SER A 101 2.69 -2.58 -21.47
N VAL A 102 3.59 -2.24 -22.42
CA VAL A 102 4.52 -3.20 -23.02
C VAL A 102 5.44 -3.83 -21.98
N ARG A 103 5.89 -3.06 -20.99
CA ARG A 103 6.72 -3.57 -19.89
C ARG A 103 5.91 -4.47 -18.97
N LEU A 104 4.69 -4.07 -18.63
CA LEU A 104 3.80 -4.82 -17.75
C LEU A 104 3.41 -6.18 -18.37
N LEU A 105 2.95 -6.18 -19.62
CA LEU A 105 2.54 -7.38 -20.35
C LEU A 105 3.71 -8.38 -20.52
N LYS A 106 4.92 -7.87 -20.79
CA LYS A 106 6.13 -8.71 -20.82
C LYS A 106 6.38 -9.43 -19.49
N ARG A 107 6.10 -8.79 -18.34
CA ARG A 107 6.23 -9.41 -17.02
C ARG A 107 5.15 -10.46 -16.77
N PHE A 108 3.94 -10.24 -17.27
CA PHE A 108 2.87 -11.24 -17.19
C PHE A 108 3.10 -12.45 -18.09
N GLY A 109 3.83 -12.26 -19.20
CA GLY A 109 4.06 -13.31 -20.19
C GLY A 109 2.85 -13.54 -21.11
N HIS A 110 1.97 -12.55 -21.23
CA HIS A 110 0.83 -12.55 -22.16
C HIS A 110 0.58 -11.15 -22.73
N GLU A 111 -0.28 -11.06 -23.74
CA GLU A 111 -0.36 -9.88 -24.62
C GLU A 111 -1.49 -8.90 -24.28
N HIS A 112 -2.36 -9.22 -23.31
CA HIS A 112 -3.49 -8.34 -22.97
C HIS A 112 -3.92 -8.45 -21.52
N VAL A 113 -4.46 -7.35 -21.01
CA VAL A 113 -5.17 -7.27 -19.72
C VAL A 113 -6.67 -7.19 -19.97
N ALA A 114 -7.48 -7.65 -19.02
CA ALA A 114 -8.93 -7.68 -19.19
C ALA A 114 -9.53 -6.26 -19.32
N PHE A 115 -8.99 -5.32 -18.55
CA PHE A 115 -9.45 -3.93 -18.50
C PHE A 115 -8.38 -3.05 -17.85
N VAL A 116 -8.34 -1.78 -18.25
CA VAL A 116 -7.54 -0.75 -17.59
C VAL A 116 -8.34 0.55 -17.56
N GLU A 117 -8.27 1.26 -16.44
CA GLU A 117 -8.75 2.63 -16.31
C GLU A 117 -7.72 3.46 -15.53
N THR A 118 -7.86 4.78 -15.59
CA THR A 118 -7.06 5.69 -14.76
C THR A 118 -7.75 5.98 -13.44
N GLY A 119 -7.00 6.50 -12.48
CA GLY A 119 -7.51 6.89 -11.17
C GLY A 119 -6.47 7.66 -10.38
N PHE A 120 -6.78 7.88 -9.10
CA PHE A 120 -5.90 8.59 -8.18
C PHE A 120 -5.87 7.94 -6.81
N LEU A 121 -4.67 7.93 -6.22
CA LEU A 121 -4.44 7.65 -4.81
C LEU A 121 -4.34 8.98 -4.07
N ASP A 122 -5.39 9.37 -3.37
CA ASP A 122 -5.39 10.58 -2.54
C ASP A 122 -4.52 10.37 -1.29
N GLY A 123 -3.86 11.43 -0.85
CA GLY A 123 -2.91 11.36 0.25
C GLY A 123 -1.48 10.98 -0.16
N TYR A 124 -1.28 10.50 -1.38
CA TYR A 124 -0.01 9.93 -1.82
C TYR A 124 0.71 10.79 -2.88
N GLU A 125 2.03 10.68 -2.88
CA GLU A 125 2.94 11.29 -3.85
C GLU A 125 3.84 10.22 -4.46
N LEU A 126 4.14 10.36 -5.76
CA LEU A 126 5.20 9.60 -6.43
C LEU A 126 6.57 10.17 -6.03
N ARG A 127 7.42 9.34 -5.43
CA ARG A 127 8.82 9.69 -5.11
C ARG A 127 9.78 8.73 -5.78
N PHE A 128 11.05 9.09 -5.86
CA PHE A 128 12.11 8.21 -6.34
C PHE A 128 13.09 7.91 -5.21
N ASN A 129 12.62 7.22 -4.17
CA ASN A 129 13.38 6.94 -2.96
C ASN A 129 13.44 5.44 -2.63
N LYS A 130 13.05 4.55 -3.56
CA LYS A 130 13.25 3.11 -3.40
C LYS A 130 14.62 2.72 -3.91
N ARG A 131 15.51 2.21 -3.05
CA ARG A 131 16.88 1.81 -3.40
C ARG A 131 16.90 0.69 -4.46
N ALA A 132 17.67 0.90 -5.52
CA ALA A 132 17.85 -0.03 -6.63
C ALA A 132 19.29 0.01 -7.16
N GLY A 133 20.15 -0.89 -6.66
CA GLY A 133 21.59 -0.79 -6.92
C GLY A 133 22.15 0.52 -6.38
N ASP A 134 22.90 1.24 -7.22
CA ASP A 134 23.45 2.57 -6.90
C ASP A 134 22.46 3.72 -7.20
N GLY A 135 21.25 3.40 -7.65
CA GLY A 135 20.21 4.38 -7.98
C GLY A 135 18.92 4.21 -7.18
N ALA A 136 17.88 4.92 -7.62
CA ALA A 136 16.55 4.87 -7.02
C ALA A 136 15.46 4.52 -8.04
N CYS A 137 14.33 4.00 -7.57
CA CYS A 137 13.14 3.71 -8.34
C CYS A 137 11.91 4.37 -7.72
N ALA A 138 10.81 4.40 -8.47
CA ALA A 138 9.55 4.96 -8.01
C ALA A 138 9.07 4.30 -6.71
N ASN A 139 8.52 5.09 -5.81
CA ASN A 139 7.84 4.68 -4.62
C ASN A 139 6.57 5.52 -4.48
N LEU A 140 5.58 4.97 -3.78
CA LEU A 140 4.39 5.69 -3.38
C LEU A 140 4.51 6.04 -1.89
N THR A 141 4.48 7.32 -1.57
CA THR A 141 4.70 7.83 -0.22
C THR A 141 3.49 8.64 0.24
N PHE A 142 2.94 8.34 1.42
CA PHE A 142 1.87 9.16 1.99
C PHE A 142 2.43 10.51 2.45
N GLN A 143 1.79 11.61 2.04
CA GLN A 143 2.17 12.99 2.31
C GLN A 143 1.02 13.84 2.88
N GLY A 144 -0.19 13.28 2.99
CA GLY A 144 -1.34 13.97 3.55
C GLY A 144 -2.34 14.43 2.49
N ALA A 145 -3.51 14.88 2.95
CA ALA A 145 -4.74 15.00 2.15
C ALA A 145 -4.65 15.91 0.91
N ASP A 146 -3.71 16.85 0.88
CA ASP A 146 -3.52 17.79 -0.24
C ASP A 146 -2.72 17.18 -1.42
N HIS A 147 -2.23 15.95 -1.26
CA HIS A 147 -1.46 15.24 -2.29
C HIS A 147 -2.33 14.20 -3.00
N ARG A 148 -1.99 13.94 -4.27
CA ARG A 148 -2.57 12.83 -5.02
C ARG A 148 -1.60 12.28 -6.06
N CYS A 149 -1.61 10.97 -6.24
CA CYS A 149 -0.78 10.30 -7.25
C CYS A 149 -1.67 9.67 -8.33
N PRO A 150 -1.46 9.99 -9.63
CA PRO A 150 -2.18 9.32 -10.71
C PRO A 150 -1.75 7.85 -10.82
N VAL A 151 -2.71 6.97 -11.09
CA VAL A 151 -2.47 5.54 -11.28
C VAL A 151 -3.21 5.01 -12.50
N ALA A 152 -2.61 4.02 -13.17
CA ALA A 152 -3.35 3.14 -14.07
C ALA A 152 -3.77 1.89 -13.27
N ALA A 153 -5.07 1.67 -13.18
CA ALA A 153 -5.69 0.54 -12.49
C ALA A 153 -6.01 -0.56 -13.50
N TYR A 154 -5.22 -1.64 -13.47
CA TYR A 154 -5.37 -2.80 -14.34
C TYR A 154 -6.21 -3.89 -13.66
N ARG A 155 -7.14 -4.50 -14.39
CA ARG A 155 -7.79 -5.76 -13.97
C ARG A 155 -6.91 -6.93 -14.36
N VAL A 156 -6.31 -7.54 -13.34
CA VAL A 156 -5.32 -8.62 -13.49
C VAL A 156 -5.75 -9.87 -12.73
N SER A 157 -5.23 -11.02 -13.13
CA SER A 157 -5.48 -12.27 -12.42
C SER A 157 -4.62 -12.39 -11.15
N VAL A 158 -5.01 -13.33 -10.26
CA VAL A 158 -4.18 -13.70 -9.10
C VAL A 158 -2.78 -14.17 -9.52
N GLU A 159 -2.68 -14.84 -10.67
CA GLU A 159 -1.40 -15.33 -11.18
C GLU A 159 -0.50 -14.20 -11.69
N ASP A 160 -1.08 -13.19 -12.34
CA ASP A 160 -0.35 -11.98 -12.74
C ASP A 160 0.20 -11.24 -11.52
N LEU A 161 -0.58 -11.16 -10.45
CA LEU A 161 -0.17 -10.59 -9.17
C LEU A 161 0.96 -11.38 -8.50
N ARG A 162 0.99 -12.71 -8.61
CA ARG A 162 2.14 -13.52 -8.14
C ARG A 162 3.40 -13.28 -8.98
N ARG A 163 3.26 -13.08 -10.29
CA ARG A 163 4.39 -12.69 -11.14
C ARG A 163 4.92 -11.32 -10.72
N LEU A 164 4.05 -10.37 -10.43
CA LEU A 164 4.47 -9.06 -9.91
C LEU A 164 5.15 -9.19 -8.55
N ASP A 165 4.67 -10.02 -7.63
CA ASP A 165 5.37 -10.26 -6.35
C ASP A 165 6.83 -10.67 -6.57
N TYR A 166 7.10 -11.53 -7.55
CA TYR A 166 8.46 -11.90 -7.93
C TYR A 166 9.27 -10.72 -8.49
N TYR A 167 8.70 -9.92 -9.39
CA TYR A 167 9.40 -8.77 -10.00
C TYR A 167 9.61 -7.59 -9.05
N GLU A 168 8.70 -7.39 -8.11
CA GLU A 168 8.76 -6.33 -7.11
C GLU A 168 9.56 -6.76 -5.87
N GLY A 169 9.89 -8.06 -5.74
CA GLY A 169 10.65 -8.60 -4.62
C GLY A 169 9.88 -8.55 -3.30
N GLU A 170 8.59 -8.86 -3.35
CA GLU A 170 7.69 -8.92 -2.19
C GLU A 170 8.17 -9.98 -1.17
N PRO A 171 8.26 -9.67 0.15
CA PRO A 171 8.01 -8.38 0.81
C PRO A 171 9.28 -7.54 1.08
N ASP A 172 10.46 -8.00 0.66
CA ASP A 172 11.76 -7.46 1.10
C ASP A 172 12.22 -6.19 0.35
N HIS A 173 11.64 -5.94 -0.84
CA HIS A 173 11.96 -4.80 -1.69
C HIS A 173 10.82 -3.79 -1.74
N TYR A 174 9.66 -4.29 -2.12
CA TYR A 174 8.38 -3.62 -1.93
C TYR A 174 7.49 -4.50 -1.07
N VAL A 175 6.52 -3.88 -0.39
CA VAL A 175 5.42 -4.52 0.32
C VAL A 175 4.13 -4.24 -0.45
N ARG A 176 3.37 -5.28 -0.77
CA ARG A 176 2.10 -5.20 -1.47
C ARG A 176 0.99 -4.94 -0.46
N LEU A 177 0.34 -3.80 -0.62
CA LEU A 177 -0.76 -3.35 0.22
C LEU A 177 -2.05 -3.17 -0.59
N GLY A 178 -3.18 -3.35 0.08
CA GLY A 178 -4.49 -2.97 -0.44
C GLY A 178 -4.77 -1.50 -0.14
N LEU A 179 -4.84 -0.67 -1.18
CA LEU A 179 -5.11 0.76 -1.04
C LEU A 179 -6.47 1.13 -1.65
N PRO A 180 -7.24 2.02 -0.98
CA PRO A 180 -8.39 2.64 -1.60
C PRO A 180 -7.92 3.64 -2.68
N PHE A 181 -8.54 3.59 -3.85
CA PHE A 181 -8.25 4.53 -4.94
C PHE A 181 -9.54 5.04 -5.57
N ASN A 182 -9.51 6.30 -6.00
CA ASN A 182 -10.59 6.92 -6.75
C ASN A 182 -10.45 6.55 -8.22
N ARG A 183 -11.49 5.91 -8.76
CA ARG A 183 -11.59 5.52 -10.16
C ARG A 183 -11.99 6.72 -11.02
N ALA A 184 -11.62 6.71 -12.29
CA ALA A 184 -11.97 7.79 -13.22
C ALA A 184 -13.50 7.95 -13.39
N ASP A 185 -14.27 6.89 -13.14
CA ASP A 185 -15.75 6.92 -13.15
C ASP A 185 -16.37 7.54 -11.89
N GLY A 186 -15.55 8.02 -10.94
CA GLY A 186 -15.98 8.60 -9.67
C GLY A 186 -16.23 7.56 -8.56
N GLY A 187 -16.06 6.27 -8.84
CA GLY A 187 -16.19 5.22 -7.83
C GLY A 187 -14.96 5.07 -6.93
N LEU A 188 -15.16 4.55 -5.72
CA LEU A 188 -14.08 4.14 -4.83
C LEU A 188 -13.91 2.62 -4.89
N ALA A 189 -12.68 2.14 -5.04
CA ALA A 189 -12.37 0.71 -5.00
C ALA A 189 -11.08 0.41 -4.24
N LEU A 190 -10.88 -0.86 -3.86
CA LEU A 190 -9.62 -1.36 -3.33
C LEU A 190 -8.78 -1.97 -4.44
N GLY A 191 -7.49 -1.65 -4.48
CA GLY A 191 -6.52 -2.24 -5.39
C GLY A 191 -5.17 -2.49 -4.74
N HIS A 192 -4.40 -3.38 -5.35
CA HIS A 192 -3.05 -3.74 -4.92
C HIS A 192 -2.04 -2.72 -5.42
N ALA A 193 -1.27 -2.15 -4.51
CA ALA A 193 -0.13 -1.29 -4.81
C ALA A 193 1.11 -1.81 -4.08
N TYR A 194 2.29 -1.54 -4.64
CA TYR A 194 3.57 -1.93 -4.05
C TYR A 194 4.25 -0.69 -3.48
N LEU A 195 4.50 -0.64 -2.17
CA LEU A 195 5.21 0.46 -1.51
C LEU A 195 6.59 -0.02 -1.09
N ALA A 196 7.63 0.81 -1.21
CA ALA A 196 8.97 0.40 -0.85
C ALA A 196 9.01 -0.04 0.61
N ALA A 197 9.67 -1.17 0.89
CA ALA A 197 9.89 -1.57 2.26
C ALA A 197 10.69 -0.47 3.00
N PRO A 198 10.38 -0.13 4.26
CA PRO A 198 11.08 0.90 5.02
C PRO A 198 12.62 0.77 4.98
N GLU A 199 13.12 -0.46 5.03
CA GLU A 199 14.56 -0.81 5.00
C GLU A 199 15.21 -0.57 3.63
N ARG A 200 14.40 -0.29 2.60
CA ARG A 200 14.83 -0.04 1.22
C ARG A 200 14.69 1.42 0.80
N LEU A 201 14.37 2.30 1.74
CA LEU A 201 14.37 3.74 1.47
C LEU A 201 15.79 4.28 1.31
N THR A 202 15.92 5.33 0.51
CA THR A 202 17.17 6.04 0.26
C THR A 202 16.87 7.48 -0.12
N ASP A 203 17.65 8.42 0.40
CA ASP A 203 17.66 9.82 -0.07
C ASP A 203 18.71 10.04 -1.18
N ASP A 204 19.55 9.03 -1.42
CA ASP A 204 20.59 9.03 -2.44
C ASP A 204 20.17 8.24 -3.68
N GLY A 205 20.70 8.67 -4.83
CA GLY A 205 20.60 7.95 -6.09
C GLY A 205 19.55 8.55 -7.04
N ALA A 206 19.95 8.75 -8.29
CA ALA A 206 19.03 9.17 -9.34
C ALA A 206 18.32 7.95 -9.94
N PRO A 207 17.10 8.12 -10.49
CA PRO A 207 16.49 7.10 -11.33
C PRO A 207 17.32 6.82 -12.57
N ASP A 208 17.45 5.55 -12.92
CA ASP A 208 18.08 5.15 -14.17
C ASP A 208 17.30 5.74 -15.38
N PRO A 209 17.98 6.33 -16.39
CA PRO A 209 17.29 6.90 -17.55
C PRO A 209 16.45 5.89 -18.34
N ALA A 210 16.85 4.62 -18.41
CA ALA A 210 16.03 3.58 -19.05
C ALA A 210 14.77 3.27 -18.24
N TYR A 211 14.85 3.32 -16.90
CA TYR A 211 13.69 3.28 -16.02
C TYR A 211 12.75 4.47 -16.28
N LEU A 212 13.27 5.70 -16.32
CA LEU A 212 12.46 6.90 -16.57
C LEU A 212 11.79 6.89 -17.94
N ARG A 213 12.44 6.33 -18.98
CA ARG A 213 11.80 6.15 -20.29
C ARG A 213 10.52 5.31 -20.20
N HIS A 214 10.55 4.21 -19.44
CA HIS A 214 9.34 3.43 -19.21
C HIS A 214 8.27 4.24 -18.46
N LEU A 215 8.65 5.01 -17.44
CA LEU A 215 7.70 5.82 -16.70
C LEU A 215 7.04 6.90 -17.57
N ARG A 216 7.84 7.65 -18.34
CA ARG A 216 7.37 8.69 -19.26
C ARG A 216 6.47 8.14 -20.36
N GLU A 217 6.82 6.97 -20.89
CA GLU A 217 5.98 6.28 -21.86
C GLU A 217 4.63 5.88 -21.26
N GLY A 218 4.64 5.34 -20.03
CA GLY A 218 3.41 5.05 -19.30
C GLY A 218 2.56 6.29 -19.03
N TYR A 219 3.17 7.41 -18.63
CA TYR A 219 2.45 8.69 -18.47
C TYR A 219 1.78 9.12 -19.79
N ARG A 220 2.49 8.97 -20.91
CA ARG A 220 1.94 9.27 -22.25
C ARG A 220 0.80 8.33 -22.63
N GLU A 221 0.94 7.02 -22.39
CA GLU A 221 -0.10 6.02 -22.66
C GLU A 221 -1.42 6.33 -21.94
N HIS A 222 -1.35 6.81 -20.70
CA HIS A 222 -2.51 7.07 -19.84
C HIS A 222 -2.94 8.54 -19.78
N GLY A 223 -2.27 9.43 -20.54
CA GLY A 223 -2.60 10.86 -20.59
C GLY A 223 -2.30 11.63 -19.30
N PHE A 224 -1.31 11.20 -18.51
CA PHE A 224 -0.88 11.88 -17.29
C PHE A 224 0.08 13.03 -17.60
N ASP A 225 0.05 14.05 -16.74
CA ASP A 225 1.00 15.16 -16.82
C ASP A 225 2.40 14.73 -16.37
N ALA A 226 3.34 14.72 -17.31
CA ALA A 226 4.74 14.35 -17.06
C ALA A 226 5.61 15.53 -16.60
N GLY A 227 5.05 16.73 -16.40
CA GLY A 227 5.78 17.92 -15.98
C GLY A 227 6.40 17.81 -14.58
N THR A 228 5.94 16.86 -13.77
CA THR A 228 6.46 16.58 -12.42
C THR A 228 7.52 15.47 -12.40
N LEU A 229 7.81 14.83 -13.55
CA LEU A 229 8.79 13.75 -13.63
C LEU A 229 10.22 14.29 -13.80
N PRO A 230 11.24 13.64 -13.21
CA PRO A 230 12.64 13.99 -13.42
C PRO A 230 13.02 13.94 -14.90
N ASP A 231 13.88 14.87 -15.33
CA ASP A 231 14.46 14.89 -16.67
C ASP A 231 15.27 13.60 -16.96
N LEU A 232 15.43 13.30 -18.25
CA LEU A 232 16.19 12.13 -18.72
C LEU A 232 17.70 12.36 -18.74
#